data_AF-A0A1F9FDB1-F1
#
_entry.id   AF-A0A1F9FDB1-F1
#
_cell.length_a   1.000
_cell.length_b   1.000
_cell.length_c   1.000
_cell.angle_alpha   90.00
_cell.angle_beta   90.00
_cell.angle_gamma   90.00
#
_symmetry.space_group_name_H-M   'P 1'
#
loop_
_entity.id
_entity.type
_entity.pdbx_description
1 polymer ?
#
loop_
_entity_poly.entity_id
_entity_poly.type
_entity_poly.pdbx_seq_one_letter_code
_entity_poly.pdbx_strand_id
1 'polypeptide(L)'
;MPDNVHPFQPASSSETRPTPQIPDPHDTEFKTTFLHGVAYFKDEQSCQTCHGVDFSGGLSNTACTKCHPYPHPLKWSFPKNHGETYAQKQKACLICHTLKSAFHIRHPQKFVSCGQCHTQIPHTADFQEGDHADLAKTYEGKCTQCHTDLRKYLPNQEGEGCMGCHDEDEKPILRWRNTGRTPEKK
;
A
#
# COMPACT_ATOMS: atom_id res chain seq x y z
N MET A 1 44.47 63.95 26.68
CA MET A 1 44.00 62.75 25.97
C MET A 1 42.73 62.30 26.66
N PRO A 2 41.55 62.35 26.02
CA PRO A 2 40.32 61.89 26.66
C PRO A 2 40.00 60.44 26.26
N ASP A 3 39.76 59.61 27.26
CA ASP A 3 39.25 58.25 27.14
C ASP A 3 37.79 58.29 26.66
N ASN A 4 37.56 57.76 25.46
CA ASN A 4 36.26 57.72 24.81
C ASN A 4 35.57 56.39 25.17
N VAL A 5 34.77 56.40 26.23
CA VAL A 5 33.98 55.22 26.66
C VAL A 5 32.63 55.29 25.95
N HIS A 6 32.47 54.50 24.89
CA HIS A 6 31.14 54.25 24.29
C HIS A 6 30.38 53.19 25.10
N PRO A 7 29.08 53.40 25.38
CA PRO A 7 28.27 52.41 26.06
C PRO A 7 27.93 51.24 25.13
N PHE A 8 28.18 50.02 25.59
CA PHE A 8 27.68 48.80 24.97
C PHE A 8 26.15 48.78 25.06
N GLN A 9 25.47 48.89 23.92
CA GLN A 9 24.05 48.53 23.82
C GLN A 9 23.93 47.01 23.61
N PRO A 10 23.02 46.31 24.31
CA PRO A 10 22.73 44.92 24.00
C PRO A 10 21.91 44.85 22.71
N ALA A 11 22.43 44.14 21.71
CA ALA A 11 21.67 43.78 20.53
C ALA A 11 20.54 42.81 20.95
N SER A 12 19.33 43.35 21.07
CA SER A 12 18.09 42.57 21.10
C SER A 12 17.61 42.40 19.66
N SER A 13 17.93 41.28 19.04
CA SER A 13 17.26 40.83 17.83
C SER A 13 17.06 39.32 17.88
N SER A 14 15.94 38.92 18.48
CA SER A 14 15.29 37.63 18.19
C SER A 14 14.69 37.71 16.79
N GLU A 15 15.52 37.82 15.77
CA GLU A 15 15.10 37.63 14.39
C GLU A 15 15.01 36.14 14.16
N THR A 16 13.78 35.60 14.22
CA THR A 16 13.48 34.29 13.65
C THR A 16 13.90 34.31 12.19
N ARG A 17 15.04 33.67 11.90
CA ARG A 17 15.56 33.48 10.55
C ARG A 17 14.43 32.93 9.67
N PRO A 18 14.06 33.58 8.56
CA PRO A 18 13.07 33.04 7.65
C PRO A 18 13.59 31.69 7.17
N THR A 19 12.81 30.63 7.37
CA THR A 19 13.07 29.35 6.72
C THR A 19 13.18 29.62 5.22
N PRO A 20 14.24 29.15 4.52
CA PRO A 20 14.36 29.36 3.09
C PRO A 20 13.12 28.75 2.42
N GLN A 21 12.22 29.61 1.93
CA GLN A 21 11.11 29.15 1.11
C GLN A 21 11.69 28.86 -0.27
N ILE A 22 11.90 27.57 -0.56
CA ILE A 22 12.17 27.13 -1.92
C ILE A 22 10.96 27.58 -2.74
N PRO A 23 11.12 28.45 -3.75
CA PRO A 23 10.01 28.85 -4.62
C PRO A 23 9.35 27.59 -5.15
N ASP A 24 8.02 27.51 -5.03
CA ASP A 24 7.27 26.34 -5.47
C ASP A 24 7.60 26.07 -6.95
N PRO A 25 8.26 24.95 -7.28
CA PRO A 25 8.76 24.71 -8.63
C PRO A 25 7.64 24.27 -9.59
N HIS A 26 6.40 24.13 -9.11
CA HIS A 26 5.28 23.64 -9.89
C HIS A 26 4.24 24.74 -10.13
N ASP A 27 3.73 24.82 -11.36
CA ASP A 27 2.62 25.70 -11.70
C ASP A 27 1.26 25.11 -11.28
N THR A 28 0.19 25.86 -11.53
CA THR A 28 -1.18 25.45 -11.24
C THR A 28 -1.60 24.24 -12.06
N GLU A 29 -1.25 24.20 -13.35
CA GLU A 29 -1.66 23.12 -14.25
C GLU A 29 -1.08 21.79 -13.79
N PHE A 30 0.19 21.77 -13.39
CA PHE A 30 0.83 20.61 -12.80
C PHE A 30 0.04 20.10 -11.60
N LYS A 31 -0.25 20.99 -10.62
CA LYS A 31 -0.91 20.63 -9.35
C LYS A 31 -2.35 20.16 -9.52
N THR A 32 -3.12 20.75 -10.44
CA THR A 32 -4.57 20.54 -10.50
C THR A 32 -5.00 19.55 -11.58
N THR A 33 -4.11 19.15 -12.49
CA THR A 33 -4.43 18.20 -13.56
C THR A 33 -3.82 16.83 -13.33
N PHE A 34 -3.94 15.95 -14.31
CA PHE A 34 -3.34 14.62 -14.28
C PHE A 34 -1.81 14.65 -14.44
N LEU A 35 -1.21 15.80 -14.81
CA LEU A 35 0.23 15.92 -15.05
C LEU A 35 1.05 15.58 -13.80
N HIS A 36 0.66 16.02 -12.59
CA HIS A 36 1.40 15.64 -11.38
C HIS A 36 1.44 14.12 -11.19
N GLY A 37 0.31 13.45 -11.39
CA GLY A 37 0.20 12.01 -11.18
C GLY A 37 1.05 11.25 -12.20
N VAL A 38 1.04 11.71 -13.46
CA VAL A 38 1.88 11.14 -14.53
C VAL A 38 3.37 11.29 -14.21
N ALA A 39 3.79 12.47 -13.74
CA ALA A 39 5.18 12.71 -13.33
C ALA A 39 5.56 11.83 -12.12
N TYR A 40 4.71 11.78 -11.10
CA TYR A 40 4.92 10.96 -9.90
C TYR A 40 5.14 9.49 -10.26
N PHE A 41 4.23 8.87 -11.03
CA PHE A 41 4.36 7.45 -11.39
C PHE A 41 5.50 7.15 -12.37
N LYS A 42 6.10 8.18 -12.98
CA LYS A 42 7.31 8.05 -13.80
C LYS A 42 8.58 8.01 -12.95
N ASP A 43 8.66 8.86 -11.92
CA ASP A 43 9.82 8.95 -11.02
C ASP A 43 9.39 9.41 -9.61
N GLU A 44 8.94 8.45 -8.81
CA GLU A 44 8.47 8.68 -7.44
C GLU A 44 9.62 9.20 -6.53
N GLN A 45 10.85 8.76 -6.78
CA GLN A 45 12.02 9.10 -5.97
C GLN A 45 12.39 10.59 -6.10
N SER A 46 12.30 11.16 -7.30
CA SER A 46 12.56 12.60 -7.48
C SER A 46 11.67 13.47 -6.59
N CYS A 47 10.40 13.08 -6.42
CA CYS A 47 9.43 13.80 -5.60
C CYS A 47 9.75 13.73 -4.10
N GLN A 48 10.37 12.63 -3.63
CA GLN A 48 10.71 12.43 -2.22
C GLN A 48 11.70 13.48 -1.69
N THR A 49 12.54 14.04 -2.56
CA THR A 49 13.52 15.08 -2.22
C THR A 49 12.87 16.27 -1.51
N CYS A 50 11.65 16.65 -1.93
CA CYS A 50 10.91 17.77 -1.36
C CYS A 50 9.68 17.33 -0.57
N HIS A 51 8.98 16.28 -0.99
CA HIS A 51 7.73 15.82 -0.35
C HIS A 51 7.96 14.81 0.79
N GLY A 52 9.20 14.42 1.05
CA GLY A 52 9.57 13.43 2.06
C GLY A 52 9.55 12.01 1.53
N VAL A 53 10.34 11.13 2.15
CA VAL A 53 10.49 9.71 1.75
C VAL A 53 9.17 8.94 1.79
N ASP A 54 8.29 9.30 2.72
CA ASP A 54 6.95 8.72 2.90
C ASP A 54 5.84 9.59 2.31
N PHE A 55 6.20 10.68 1.62
CA PHE A 55 5.28 11.67 1.07
C PHE A 55 4.35 12.34 2.11
N SER A 56 4.78 12.41 3.37
CA SER A 56 4.10 13.11 4.47
C SER A 56 4.23 14.64 4.41
N GLY A 57 4.95 15.17 3.42
CA GLY A 57 5.04 16.59 3.12
C GLY A 57 6.44 17.17 3.22
N GLY A 58 7.39 16.52 3.91
CA GLY A 58 8.81 16.89 3.90
C GLY A 58 9.09 18.40 3.96
N LEU A 59 9.95 18.88 3.06
CA LEU A 59 10.28 20.31 2.91
C LEU A 59 9.16 21.13 2.25
N SER A 60 8.31 20.49 1.42
CA SER A 60 7.21 21.16 0.73
C SER A 60 6.00 21.44 1.63
N ASN A 61 5.98 20.90 2.85
CA ASN A 61 4.87 20.92 3.80
C ASN A 61 3.53 20.43 3.21
N THR A 62 3.57 19.65 2.12
CA THR A 62 2.38 19.21 1.38
C THR A 62 2.39 17.70 1.23
N ALA A 63 1.67 17.03 2.14
CA ALA A 63 1.45 15.59 2.09
C ALA A 63 0.50 15.22 0.95
N CYS A 64 0.74 14.07 0.31
CA CYS A 64 -0.19 13.51 -0.68
C CYS A 64 -1.61 13.34 -0.10
N THR A 65 -1.67 13.02 1.20
CA THR A 65 -2.92 12.77 1.94
C THR A 65 -3.81 13.99 2.12
N LYS A 66 -3.32 15.20 1.82
CA LYS A 66 -4.16 16.42 1.81
C LYS A 66 -5.21 16.39 0.69
N CYS A 67 -4.91 15.73 -0.42
CA CYS A 67 -5.78 15.70 -1.60
C CYS A 67 -6.15 14.27 -2.02
N HIS A 68 -5.27 13.30 -1.77
CA HIS A 68 -5.44 11.91 -2.19
C HIS A 68 -5.58 10.98 -1.00
N PRO A 69 -6.38 9.91 -1.07
CA PRO A 69 -6.35 8.82 -0.10
C PRO A 69 -5.14 7.87 -0.33
N TYR A 70 -3.99 8.41 -0.75
CA TYR A 70 -2.77 7.70 -1.17
C TYR A 70 -1.54 8.56 -0.80
N PRO A 71 -0.34 7.99 -0.53
CA PRO A 71 0.03 6.57 -0.56
C PRO A 71 -0.70 5.73 0.46
N HIS A 72 -1.05 4.49 0.07
CA HIS A 72 -1.51 3.51 1.06
C HIS A 72 -0.34 3.12 1.98
N PRO A 73 -0.60 2.85 3.28
CA PRO A 73 0.44 2.44 4.22
C PRO A 73 1.05 1.08 3.82
N LEU A 74 2.30 0.82 4.25
CA LEU A 74 3.09 -0.38 3.87
C LEU A 74 2.36 -1.73 4.07
N LYS A 75 1.44 -1.80 5.03
CA LYS A 75 0.66 -3.02 5.37
C LYS A 75 -0.79 -2.96 4.89
N TRP A 76 -1.09 -2.10 3.91
CA TRP A 76 -2.46 -1.85 3.46
C TRP A 76 -3.19 -3.11 3.00
N SER A 77 -2.49 -4.00 2.28
CA SER A 77 -3.07 -5.23 1.73
C SER A 77 -3.63 -6.20 2.76
N PHE A 78 -3.32 -6.04 4.06
CA PHE A 78 -3.88 -6.90 5.10
C PHE A 78 -5.39 -6.67 5.29
N PRO A 79 -6.20 -7.73 5.53
CA PRO A 79 -7.65 -7.61 5.67
C PRO A 79 -8.10 -6.59 6.72
N LYS A 80 -7.39 -6.49 7.84
CA LYS A 80 -7.66 -5.52 8.92
C LYS A 80 -7.48 -4.06 8.47
N ASN A 81 -6.72 -3.81 7.41
CA ASN A 81 -6.51 -2.45 6.90
C ASN A 81 -7.37 -2.20 5.66
N HIS A 82 -7.10 -2.93 4.57
CA HIS A 82 -7.81 -2.79 3.30
C HIS A 82 -9.27 -3.23 3.40
N GLY A 83 -9.53 -4.47 3.86
CA GLY A 83 -10.87 -5.05 3.90
C GLY A 83 -11.82 -4.29 4.83
N GLU A 84 -11.38 -3.98 6.05
CA GLU A 84 -12.15 -3.20 7.01
C GLU A 84 -12.46 -1.78 6.48
N THR A 85 -11.48 -1.11 5.86
CA THR A 85 -11.72 0.21 5.27
C THR A 85 -12.66 0.14 4.06
N TYR A 86 -12.51 -0.88 3.19
CA TYR A 86 -13.36 -1.06 2.03
C TYR A 86 -14.83 -1.29 2.43
N ALA A 87 -15.08 -2.10 3.46
CA ALA A 87 -16.42 -2.34 4.00
C ALA A 87 -17.13 -1.04 4.40
N GLN A 88 -16.37 -0.02 4.82
CA GLN A 88 -16.91 1.28 5.23
C GLN A 88 -16.91 2.32 4.10
N LYS A 89 -15.96 2.25 3.17
CA LYS A 89 -15.64 3.33 2.20
C LYS A 89 -15.53 2.86 0.75
N GLN A 90 -16.31 1.85 0.37
CA GLN A 90 -16.29 1.23 -0.97
C GLN A 90 -16.22 2.24 -2.13
N LYS A 91 -17.09 3.26 -2.13
CA LYS A 91 -17.15 4.26 -3.23
C LYS A 91 -15.82 5.01 -3.41
N ALA A 92 -15.12 5.33 -2.33
CA ALA A 92 -13.84 6.03 -2.39
C ALA A 92 -12.76 5.18 -3.08
N CYS A 93 -12.77 3.87 -2.83
CA CYS A 93 -11.85 2.93 -3.48
C CYS A 93 -12.12 2.85 -5.00
N LEU A 94 -13.39 2.80 -5.40
CA LEU A 94 -13.79 2.62 -6.81
C LEU A 94 -13.49 3.83 -7.71
N ILE A 95 -13.20 5.01 -7.14
CA ILE A 95 -12.70 6.18 -7.90
C ILE A 95 -11.40 5.83 -8.62
N CYS A 96 -10.53 5.05 -7.98
CA CYS A 96 -9.23 4.66 -8.53
C CYS A 96 -9.18 3.20 -8.98
N HIS A 97 -9.86 2.28 -8.28
CA HIS A 97 -9.76 0.83 -8.48
C HIS A 97 -10.91 0.23 -9.31
N THR A 98 -11.22 0.85 -10.46
CA THR A 98 -12.11 0.24 -11.47
C THR A 98 -11.38 0.11 -12.80
N LEU A 99 -11.75 -0.89 -13.61
CA LEU A 99 -11.17 -1.10 -14.95
C LEU A 99 -11.43 0.07 -15.92
N LYS A 100 -12.30 1.01 -15.55
CA LYS A 100 -12.59 2.21 -16.34
C LYS A 100 -12.03 3.48 -15.70
N SER A 101 -11.33 3.39 -14.57
CA SER A 101 -10.80 4.57 -13.90
C SER A 101 -9.71 5.23 -14.76
N ALA A 102 -9.60 6.56 -14.67
CA ALA A 102 -8.52 7.27 -15.32
C ALA A 102 -7.13 6.81 -14.82
N PHE A 103 -7.05 6.32 -13.58
CA PHE A 103 -5.83 5.72 -13.03
C PHE A 103 -5.47 4.43 -13.76
N HIS A 104 -6.41 3.51 -13.97
CA HIS A 104 -6.17 2.28 -14.74
C HIS A 104 -5.73 2.57 -16.17
N ILE A 105 -6.42 3.50 -16.84
CA ILE A 105 -6.16 3.84 -18.24
C ILE A 105 -4.75 4.45 -18.41
N ARG A 106 -4.31 5.31 -17.49
CA ARG A 106 -3.00 5.98 -17.57
C ARG A 106 -1.84 5.16 -17.00
N HIS A 107 -2.11 4.30 -16.02
CA HIS A 107 -1.09 3.54 -15.30
C HIS A 107 -1.45 2.05 -15.17
N PRO A 108 -1.73 1.34 -16.28
CA PRO A 108 -2.19 -0.05 -16.23
C PRO A 108 -1.19 -0.98 -15.53
N GLN A 109 0.11 -0.70 -15.63
CA GLN A 109 1.18 -1.46 -14.98
C GLN A 109 1.28 -1.25 -13.46
N LYS A 110 0.69 -0.17 -12.94
CA LYS A 110 0.61 0.12 -11.49
C LYS A 110 -0.77 -0.23 -10.92
N PHE A 111 -1.73 -0.53 -11.78
CA PHE A 111 -3.11 -0.76 -11.38
C PHE A 111 -3.27 -2.11 -10.68
N VAL A 112 -3.92 -2.07 -9.51
CA VAL A 112 -4.34 -3.27 -8.80
C VAL A 112 -5.84 -3.47 -8.93
N SER A 113 -6.26 -4.63 -9.45
CA SER A 113 -7.67 -5.01 -9.56
C SER A 113 -8.09 -5.92 -8.42
N CYS A 114 -9.40 -5.94 -8.10
CA CYS A 114 -9.94 -6.83 -7.06
C CYS A 114 -9.55 -8.28 -7.31
N GLY A 115 -9.69 -8.74 -8.57
CA GLY A 115 -9.44 -10.12 -8.97
C GLY A 115 -7.98 -10.56 -8.98
N GLN A 116 -7.02 -9.64 -8.81
CA GLN A 116 -5.61 -10.04 -8.63
C GLN A 116 -5.35 -10.69 -7.27
N CYS A 117 -6.16 -10.37 -6.25
CA CYS A 117 -6.04 -10.92 -4.90
C CYS A 117 -7.31 -11.66 -4.46
N HIS A 118 -8.50 -11.16 -4.82
CA HIS A 118 -9.78 -11.85 -4.67
C HIS A 118 -10.06 -12.73 -5.90
N THR A 119 -9.17 -13.69 -6.14
CA THR A 119 -9.37 -14.68 -7.19
C THR A 119 -10.53 -15.59 -6.80
N GLN A 120 -11.43 -15.87 -7.74
CA GLN A 120 -12.40 -16.93 -7.54
C GLN A 120 -11.65 -18.26 -7.61
N ILE A 121 -11.47 -18.90 -6.48
CA ILE A 121 -10.88 -20.24 -6.43
C ILE A 121 -11.91 -21.20 -7.06
N PRO A 122 -11.50 -22.01 -8.06
CA PRO A 122 -12.40 -23.00 -8.63
C PRO A 122 -12.70 -24.05 -7.57
N HIS A 123 -13.92 -24.08 -7.05
CA HIS A 123 -14.42 -25.16 -6.19
C HIS A 123 -15.12 -26.22 -7.06
N THR A 124 -14.49 -26.59 -8.18
CA THR A 124 -14.98 -27.69 -9.03
C THR A 124 -14.70 -29.03 -8.34
N ALA A 125 -15.46 -30.07 -8.66
CA ALA A 125 -15.22 -31.42 -8.14
C ALA A 125 -13.75 -31.84 -8.37
N ASP A 126 -13.19 -31.56 -9.55
CA ASP A 126 -11.79 -31.85 -9.87
C ASP A 126 -10.77 -31.12 -8.95
N PHE A 127 -11.09 -29.91 -8.50
CA PHE A 127 -10.24 -29.21 -7.53
C PHE A 127 -10.41 -29.83 -6.13
N GLN A 128 -11.64 -30.10 -5.73
CA GLN A 128 -11.97 -30.69 -4.43
C GLN A 128 -11.44 -32.12 -4.25
N GLU A 129 -11.39 -32.91 -5.33
CA GLU A 129 -10.98 -34.31 -5.32
C GLU A 129 -9.53 -34.52 -5.79
N GLY A 130 -8.93 -33.51 -6.42
CA GLY A 130 -7.55 -33.53 -6.90
C GLY A 130 -6.52 -33.06 -5.87
N ASP A 131 -5.33 -32.70 -6.35
CA ASP A 131 -4.16 -32.37 -5.52
C ASP A 131 -4.22 -31.00 -4.80
N HIS A 132 -5.43 -30.45 -4.52
CA HIS A 132 -5.56 -29.16 -3.85
C HIS A 132 -4.94 -29.17 -2.43
N ALA A 133 -4.90 -30.34 -1.80
CA ALA A 133 -4.20 -30.55 -0.53
C ALA A 133 -2.67 -30.35 -0.65
N ASP A 134 -2.07 -30.68 -1.80
CA ASP A 134 -0.65 -30.45 -2.05
C ASP A 134 -0.40 -29.03 -2.52
N LEU A 135 -1.28 -28.47 -3.37
CA LEU A 135 -1.23 -27.06 -3.75
C LEU A 135 -1.29 -26.15 -2.52
N ALA A 136 -2.23 -26.41 -1.60
CA ALA A 136 -2.38 -25.66 -0.34
C ALA A 136 -1.11 -25.70 0.53
N LYS A 137 -0.29 -26.76 0.45
CA LYS A 137 0.97 -26.91 1.20
C LYS A 137 2.20 -26.30 0.50
N THR A 138 2.10 -25.89 -0.76
CA THR A 138 3.23 -25.30 -1.50
C THR A 138 3.25 -23.78 -1.39
N TYR A 139 4.33 -23.15 -1.88
CA TYR A 139 4.51 -21.69 -1.90
C TYR A 139 3.39 -20.94 -2.67
N GLU A 140 2.65 -21.64 -3.53
CA GLU A 140 1.48 -21.14 -4.25
C GLU A 140 0.17 -21.35 -3.47
N GLY A 141 0.17 -22.17 -2.42
CA GLY A 141 -0.89 -22.33 -1.42
C GLY A 141 -0.98 -21.16 -0.44
N LYS A 142 -1.06 -19.93 -0.95
CA LYS A 142 -1.09 -18.67 -0.18
C LYS A 142 -2.41 -18.41 0.55
N CYS A 143 -3.30 -19.40 0.64
CA CYS A 143 -4.65 -19.25 1.20
C CYS A 143 -4.60 -18.60 2.59
N THR A 144 -3.72 -19.06 3.49
CA THR A 144 -3.59 -18.52 4.85
C THR A 144 -2.76 -17.25 4.97
N GLN A 145 -2.08 -16.81 3.90
CA GLN A 145 -1.45 -15.48 3.89
C GLN A 145 -2.51 -14.37 3.91
N CYS A 146 -3.69 -14.65 3.36
CA CYS A 146 -4.83 -13.74 3.33
C CYS A 146 -5.99 -14.20 4.23
N HIS A 147 -6.16 -15.52 4.42
CA HIS A 147 -7.22 -16.15 5.24
C HIS A 147 -6.63 -16.82 6.50
N THR A 148 -6.13 -16.00 7.41
CA THR A 148 -5.35 -16.42 8.59
C THR A 148 -6.09 -17.35 9.56
N ASP A 149 -7.42 -17.34 9.53
CA ASP A 149 -8.26 -18.11 10.47
C ASP A 149 -9.04 -19.24 9.77
N LEU A 150 -8.74 -19.56 8.50
CA LEU A 150 -9.43 -20.57 7.68
C LEU A 150 -10.96 -20.37 7.49
N ARG A 151 -11.54 -19.36 8.17
CA ARG A 151 -12.98 -19.08 8.25
C ARG A 151 -13.37 -17.66 7.79
N LYS A 152 -12.44 -16.69 7.80
CA LYS A 152 -12.83 -15.26 7.73
C LYS A 152 -12.47 -14.57 6.40
N TYR A 153 -13.46 -13.85 5.87
CA TYR A 153 -13.37 -12.94 4.72
C TYR A 153 -13.11 -13.60 3.35
N LEU A 154 -13.66 -14.80 3.12
CA LEU A 154 -13.82 -15.35 1.77
C LEU A 154 -15.12 -14.78 1.16
N PRO A 155 -15.07 -13.91 0.14
CA PRO A 155 -16.29 -13.51 -0.56
C PRO A 155 -16.85 -14.71 -1.34
N ASN A 156 -18.17 -14.92 -1.26
CA ASN A 156 -18.97 -15.92 -2.01
C ASN A 156 -19.00 -17.38 -1.50
N GLN A 157 -18.60 -17.64 -0.26
CA GLN A 157 -19.06 -18.81 0.50
C GLN A 157 -19.75 -18.24 1.75
N GLU A 158 -20.86 -18.81 2.21
CA GLU A 158 -21.65 -18.31 3.36
C GLU A 158 -20.88 -18.41 4.70
N GLY A 159 -19.68 -17.85 4.79
CA GLY A 159 -18.89 -17.76 6.01
C GLY A 159 -18.16 -19.04 6.44
N GLU A 160 -18.30 -20.17 5.75
CA GLU A 160 -17.73 -21.43 6.22
C GLU A 160 -16.26 -21.63 5.81
N GLY A 161 -15.85 -21.10 4.65
CA GLY A 161 -14.46 -21.17 4.18
C GLY A 161 -13.93 -22.61 4.07
N CYS A 162 -12.72 -22.86 4.56
CA CYS A 162 -12.15 -24.22 4.59
C CYS A 162 -12.99 -25.16 5.47
N MET A 163 -13.74 -24.61 6.43
CA MET A 163 -14.48 -25.35 7.44
C MET A 163 -15.87 -25.81 6.97
N GLY A 164 -16.26 -25.47 5.74
CA GLY A 164 -17.44 -26.08 5.10
C GLY A 164 -17.20 -27.54 4.70
N CYS A 165 -15.93 -27.95 4.56
CA CYS A 165 -15.55 -29.31 4.19
C CYS A 165 -14.47 -29.95 5.09
N HIS A 166 -13.78 -29.18 5.94
CA HIS A 166 -12.77 -29.69 6.88
C HIS A 166 -13.22 -29.53 8.33
N ASP A 167 -13.05 -30.58 9.14
CA ASP A 167 -13.38 -30.57 10.57
C ASP A 167 -12.32 -29.81 11.41
N GLU A 168 -12.72 -29.29 12.57
CA GLU A 168 -11.82 -28.51 13.47
C GLU A 168 -10.62 -29.32 13.98
N ASP A 169 -10.75 -30.65 14.04
CA ASP A 169 -9.71 -31.58 14.46
C ASP A 169 -8.79 -32.00 13.30
N GLU A 170 -9.21 -31.74 12.06
CA GLU A 170 -8.47 -32.02 10.82
C GLU A 170 -7.93 -30.74 10.17
N LYS A 171 -7.60 -29.71 10.99
CA LYS A 171 -6.97 -28.49 10.48
C LYS A 171 -5.83 -28.87 9.52
N PRO A 172 -5.88 -28.45 8.24
CA PRO A 172 -4.80 -28.74 7.34
C PRO A 172 -3.52 -28.14 7.94
N ILE A 173 -2.60 -28.99 8.37
CA ILE A 173 -1.32 -28.55 8.90
C ILE A 173 -0.50 -28.05 7.72
N LEU A 174 -0.67 -26.77 7.40
CA LEU A 174 0.11 -26.07 6.38
C LEU A 174 1.53 -25.93 6.89
N ARG A 175 2.39 -26.91 6.57
CA ARG A 175 3.80 -26.87 6.90
C ARG A 175 4.57 -26.29 5.72
N TRP A 176 5.24 -25.17 5.96
CA TRP A 176 6.23 -24.63 5.05
C TRP A 176 7.36 -25.65 4.87
N ARG A 177 7.37 -26.37 3.75
CA ARG A 177 8.57 -27.07 3.30
C ARG A 177 9.53 -26.01 2.76
N ASN A 178 10.56 -25.68 3.52
CA ASN A 178 11.71 -24.96 3.00
C ASN A 178 12.43 -25.93 2.05
N THR A 179 12.04 -25.97 0.78
CA THR A 179 12.72 -26.78 -0.24
C THR A 179 14.03 -26.09 -0.62
N GLY A 180 14.97 -26.07 0.33
CA GLY A 180 16.39 -26.11 0.00
C GLY A 180 16.64 -27.43 -0.71
N ARG A 181 16.38 -27.46 -2.01
CA ARG A 181 16.64 -28.61 -2.88
C ARG A 181 18.16 -28.74 -3.01
N THR A 182 18.82 -29.42 -2.08
CA THR A 182 20.08 -30.08 -2.39
C THR A 182 19.76 -31.26 -3.31
N PRO A 183 20.42 -31.40 -4.48
CA PRO A 183 20.19 -32.53 -5.35
C PRO A 183 20.74 -33.79 -4.67
N GLU A 184 19.87 -34.75 -4.37
CA GLU A 184 20.31 -36.08 -3.95
C GLU A 184 20.91 -36.81 -5.14
N LYS A 185 22.17 -37.22 -4.97
CA LYS A 185 22.82 -38.23 -5.81
C LYS A 185 22.24 -39.60 -5.45
N LYS A 186 21.70 -40.30 -6.43
CA LYS A 186 22.01 -41.72 -6.69
C LYS A 186 21.57 -42.11 -8.09
#